data_AF-A0A6L3VJ76-F1
#
_entry.id   AF-A0A6L3VJ76-F1
#
_cell.length_a   1.000
_cell.length_b   1.000
_cell.length_c   1.000
_cell.angle_alpha   90.00
_cell.angle_beta   90.00
_cell.angle_gamma   90.00
#
_symmetry.space_group_name_H-M   'P 1'
#
loop_
_entity.id
_entity.type
_entity.pdbx_description
1 polymer ?
#
loop_
_entity_poly.entity_id
_entity_poly.type
_entity_poly.pdbx_seq_one_letter_code
_entity_poly.pdbx_strand_id
1 'polypeptide(L)'
;MRTVAPTPRGAGDLGGYPDRPAAQKAARADALAVAAAVQAGKPVPDAVWKRLAADAGDPDYTETLYARLGPAGAADLVRAAHGDAARLKAVRGSLGTSSHHLTMDVKWLRAYLAEADRAGVRPAAVQVVTEANMSARTREALVKLHLDARMHAEGAPGGASPQPQSTANPQSTPDPKSTPHPKSTPSNVA
;
A
#
# COMPACT_ATOMS: atom_id res chain seq x y z
N MET A 1 -22.13 -14.61 -10.73
CA MET A 1 -22.24 -13.26 -10.13
C MET A 1 -21.62 -13.32 -8.74
N ARG A 2 -20.51 -12.62 -8.48
CA ARG A 2 -19.92 -12.56 -7.13
C ARG A 2 -20.66 -11.51 -6.32
N THR A 3 -21.40 -11.94 -5.32
CA THR A 3 -22.07 -11.10 -4.32
C THR A 3 -21.01 -10.28 -3.59
N VAL A 4 -21.13 -8.95 -3.68
CA VAL A 4 -20.35 -8.04 -2.83
C VAL A 4 -20.91 -8.20 -1.42
N ALA A 5 -20.13 -8.83 -0.53
CA ALA A 5 -20.53 -8.95 0.87
C ALA A 5 -20.74 -7.53 1.44
N PRO A 6 -21.86 -7.26 2.13
CA PRO A 6 -22.07 -5.98 2.79
C PRO A 6 -20.94 -5.77 3.82
N THR A 7 -20.41 -4.56 3.87
CA THR A 7 -19.42 -4.15 4.86
C THR A 7 -19.92 -4.51 6.26
N PRO A 8 -19.09 -5.13 7.12
CA PRO A 8 -19.50 -5.45 8.48
C PRO A 8 -19.95 -4.19 9.22
N ARG A 9 -21.06 -4.30 9.95
CA ARG A 9 -21.68 -3.16 10.64
C ARG A 9 -20.97 -2.88 11.98
N GLY A 10 -19.85 -2.16 11.95
CA GLY A 10 -19.38 -1.43 13.14
C GLY A 10 -19.09 -2.23 14.41
N ALA A 11 -18.84 -1.47 15.48
CA ALA A 11 -18.66 -1.99 16.82
C ALA A 11 -19.94 -2.65 17.33
N GLY A 12 -19.82 -3.84 17.92
CA GLY A 12 -20.93 -4.72 18.31
C GLY A 12 -21.09 -5.96 17.43
N ASP A 13 -20.84 -5.86 16.12
CA ASP A 13 -20.91 -6.99 15.18
C ASP A 13 -19.53 -7.60 14.84
N LEU A 14 -18.45 -6.83 15.08
CA LEU A 14 -17.06 -7.23 14.78
C LEU A 14 -16.25 -7.72 15.99
N GLY A 15 -16.79 -7.61 17.21
CA GLY A 15 -16.20 -8.17 18.43
C GLY A 15 -15.03 -7.40 19.06
N GLY A 16 -14.52 -6.31 18.45
CA GLY A 16 -13.39 -5.53 18.99
C GLY A 16 -13.77 -4.55 20.12
N TYR A 17 -15.01 -4.07 20.12
CA TYR A 17 -15.53 -3.12 21.12
C TYR A 17 -16.95 -3.49 21.55
N PRO A 18 -17.33 -3.23 22.82
CA PRO A 18 -18.66 -3.55 23.33
C PRO A 18 -19.75 -2.67 22.68
N ASP A 19 -19.40 -1.46 22.28
CA ASP A 19 -20.29 -0.51 21.62
C ASP A 19 -19.50 0.51 20.78
N ARG A 20 -20.24 1.27 19.97
CA ARG A 20 -19.69 2.36 19.14
C ARG A 20 -18.95 3.42 19.97
N PRO A 21 -19.50 3.96 21.08
CA PRO A 21 -18.77 4.90 21.92
C PRO A 21 -17.40 4.42 22.40
N ALA A 22 -17.26 3.14 22.75
CA ALA A 22 -16.00 2.54 23.16
C ALA A 22 -14.97 2.52 22.02
N ALA A 23 -15.38 2.11 20.81
CA ALA A 23 -14.54 2.14 19.62
C ALA A 23 -14.05 3.56 19.30
N GLN A 24 -14.96 4.53 19.34
CA GLN A 24 -14.62 5.94 19.11
C GLN A 24 -13.69 6.51 20.19
N LYS A 25 -13.87 6.10 21.45
CA LYS A 25 -13.01 6.53 22.56
C LYS A 25 -11.59 6.01 22.37
N ALA A 26 -11.44 4.74 22.01
CA ALA A 26 -10.14 4.15 21.71
C ALA A 26 -9.46 4.85 20.53
N ALA A 27 -10.20 5.07 19.44
CA ALA A 27 -9.70 5.79 18.26
C ALA A 27 -9.22 7.21 18.56
N ARG A 28 -9.94 7.96 19.42
CA ARG A 28 -9.51 9.31 19.85
C ARG A 28 -8.24 9.27 20.69
N ALA A 29 -8.14 8.31 21.60
CA ALA A 29 -6.94 8.13 22.42
C ALA A 29 -5.73 7.78 21.54
N ASP A 30 -5.93 6.95 20.52
CA ASP A 30 -4.87 6.56 19.59
C ASP A 30 -4.46 7.70 18.67
N ALA A 31 -5.41 8.47 18.13
CA ALA A 31 -5.10 9.69 17.37
C ALA A 31 -4.26 10.67 18.20
N LEU A 32 -4.62 10.87 19.48
CA LEU A 32 -3.88 11.73 20.40
C LEU A 32 -2.47 11.18 20.68
N ALA A 33 -2.35 9.88 20.90
CA ALA A 33 -1.06 9.23 21.15
C ALA A 33 -0.13 9.33 19.93
N VAL A 34 -0.67 9.18 18.71
CA VAL A 34 0.06 9.38 17.46
C VAL A 34 0.55 10.83 17.36
N ALA A 35 -0.35 11.80 17.53
CA ALA A 35 0.00 13.22 17.47
C ALA A 35 1.08 13.60 18.50
N ALA A 36 0.94 13.13 19.74
CA ALA A 36 1.91 13.37 20.80
C ALA A 36 3.28 12.74 20.50
N ALA A 37 3.30 11.50 19.98
CA ALA A 37 4.55 10.83 19.60
C ALA A 37 5.26 11.58 18.47
N VAL A 38 4.51 11.97 17.44
CA VAL A 38 5.01 12.75 16.29
C VAL A 38 5.58 14.10 16.74
N GLN A 39 4.84 14.86 17.54
CA GLN A 39 5.27 16.15 18.05
C GLN A 39 6.53 16.04 18.93
N ALA A 40 6.63 14.95 19.71
CA ALA A 40 7.79 14.69 20.55
C ALA A 40 8.98 14.07 19.80
N GLY A 41 8.85 13.78 18.50
CA GLY A 41 9.86 13.05 17.73
C GLY A 41 10.12 11.62 18.22
N LYS A 42 9.12 11.01 18.87
CA LYS A 42 9.20 9.67 19.47
C LYS A 42 8.48 8.64 18.60
N PRO A 43 8.84 7.34 18.72
CA PRO A 43 8.08 6.27 18.09
C PRO A 43 6.62 6.27 18.58
N VAL A 44 5.70 5.99 17.66
CA VAL A 44 4.29 5.72 18.01
C VAL A 44 4.24 4.47 18.90
N PRO A 45 3.52 4.50 20.05
CA PRO A 45 3.50 3.36 20.98
C PRO A 45 3.02 2.07 20.34
N ASP A 46 3.64 0.93 20.66
CA ASP A 46 3.26 -0.38 20.13
C ASP A 46 1.80 -0.75 20.40
N ALA A 47 1.21 -0.25 21.49
CA ALA A 47 -0.20 -0.45 21.79
C ALA A 47 -1.12 0.14 20.71
N VAL A 48 -0.75 1.28 20.12
CA VAL A 48 -1.49 1.89 19.00
C VAL A 48 -1.40 1.01 17.76
N TRP A 49 -0.20 0.51 17.43
CA TRP A 49 -0.02 -0.40 16.29
C TRP A 49 -0.81 -1.69 16.45
N LYS A 50 -0.81 -2.28 17.66
CA LYS A 50 -1.58 -3.48 17.97
C LYS A 50 -3.08 -3.26 17.80
N ARG A 51 -3.62 -2.16 18.33
CA ARG A 51 -5.04 -1.80 18.15
C ARG A 51 -5.38 -1.52 16.70
N LEU A 52 -4.58 -0.70 16.01
CA LEU A 52 -4.78 -0.41 14.60
C LEU A 52 -4.83 -1.69 13.75
N ALA A 53 -3.96 -2.67 14.03
CA ALA A 53 -3.97 -3.94 13.32
C ALA A 53 -5.18 -4.81 13.66
N ALA A 54 -5.59 -4.87 14.93
CA ALA A 54 -6.75 -5.64 15.38
C ALA A 54 -8.08 -5.05 14.86
N ASP A 55 -8.17 -3.73 14.84
CA ASP A 55 -9.41 -2.98 14.58
C ASP A 55 -9.43 -2.36 13.18
N ALA A 56 -8.54 -2.78 12.27
CA ALA A 56 -8.46 -2.24 10.91
C ALA A 56 -9.76 -2.40 10.11
N GLY A 57 -10.60 -3.38 10.47
CA GLY A 57 -11.90 -3.64 9.86
C GLY A 57 -13.08 -2.95 10.54
N ASP A 58 -12.88 -2.30 11.69
CA ASP A 58 -13.96 -1.66 12.46
C ASP A 58 -14.22 -0.24 11.93
N PRO A 59 -15.39 0.05 11.34
CA PRO A 59 -15.66 1.37 10.76
C PRO A 59 -15.80 2.46 11.81
N ASP A 60 -16.27 2.16 13.04
CA ASP A 60 -16.45 3.17 14.08
C ASP A 60 -15.09 3.64 14.66
N TYR A 61 -14.18 2.69 14.84
CA TYR A 61 -12.80 2.97 15.21
C TYR A 61 -12.05 3.71 14.09
N THR A 62 -12.03 3.15 12.88
CA THR A 62 -11.22 3.70 11.77
C THR A 62 -11.74 5.04 11.24
N GLU A 63 -13.05 5.25 11.14
CA GLU A 63 -13.63 6.56 10.79
C GLU A 63 -13.16 7.63 11.79
N THR A 64 -13.30 7.34 13.09
CA THR A 64 -12.96 8.30 14.16
C THR A 64 -11.46 8.59 14.20
N LEU A 65 -10.62 7.56 14.01
CA LEU A 65 -9.17 7.70 14.00
C LEU A 65 -8.73 8.67 12.90
N TYR A 66 -9.14 8.42 11.65
CA TYR A 66 -8.72 9.24 10.51
C TYR A 66 -9.41 10.60 10.45
N ALA A 67 -10.63 10.73 10.97
CA ALA A 67 -11.28 12.03 11.14
C ALA A 67 -10.49 12.92 12.12
N ARG A 68 -9.87 12.34 13.16
CA ARG A 68 -9.06 13.06 14.13
C ARG A 68 -7.65 13.36 13.65
N LEU A 69 -7.01 12.41 12.97
CA LEU A 69 -5.67 12.59 12.40
C LEU A 69 -5.69 13.58 11.23
N GLY A 70 -6.75 13.52 10.41
CA GLY A 70 -6.79 14.22 9.13
C GLY A 70 -5.68 13.77 8.16
N PRO A 71 -5.48 14.51 7.05
CA PRO A 71 -4.47 14.16 6.05
C PRO A 71 -3.03 14.18 6.59
N ALA A 72 -2.68 15.17 7.41
CA ALA A 72 -1.34 15.31 7.98
C ALA A 72 -1.02 14.19 8.97
N GLY A 73 -1.90 13.94 9.94
CA GLY A 73 -1.70 12.85 10.91
C GLY A 73 -1.68 11.47 10.25
N ALA A 74 -2.43 11.26 9.16
CA ALA A 74 -2.36 10.03 8.39
C ALA A 74 -1.00 9.85 7.68
N ALA A 75 -0.44 10.92 7.09
CA ALA A 75 0.90 10.89 6.50
C ALA A 75 1.99 10.64 7.56
N ASP A 76 1.85 11.26 8.73
CA ASP A 76 2.74 11.01 9.87
C ASP A 76 2.65 9.57 10.38
N LEU A 77 1.47 8.96 10.36
CA LEU A 77 1.30 7.56 10.72
C LEU A 77 2.04 6.65 9.72
N VAL A 78 1.97 6.94 8.41
CA VAL A 78 2.78 6.23 7.40
C VAL A 78 4.27 6.43 7.64
N ARG A 79 4.71 7.64 7.97
CA ARG A 79 6.11 7.91 8.33
C ARG A 79 6.56 7.10 9.55
N ALA A 80 5.74 7.07 10.59
CA ALA A 80 6.01 6.35 11.83
C ALA A 80 6.03 4.82 11.66
N ALA A 81 5.48 4.30 10.55
CA ALA A 81 5.65 2.89 10.22
C ALA A 81 7.10 2.55 9.85
N HIS A 82 7.93 3.52 9.47
CA HIS A 82 9.35 3.34 9.11
C HIS A 82 9.60 2.20 8.10
N GLY A 83 8.68 2.01 7.15
CA GLY A 83 8.77 0.93 6.15
C GLY A 83 8.41 -0.47 6.66
N ASP A 84 7.99 -0.61 7.92
CA ASP A 84 7.53 -1.88 8.47
C ASP A 84 6.27 -2.36 7.72
N ALA A 85 6.39 -3.51 7.07
CA ALA A 85 5.33 -4.05 6.21
C ALA A 85 4.05 -4.39 6.99
N ALA A 86 4.15 -4.81 8.25
CA ALA A 86 2.98 -5.14 9.07
C ALA A 86 2.23 -3.87 9.48
N ARG A 87 2.95 -2.82 9.88
CA ARG A 87 2.39 -1.50 10.20
C ARG A 87 1.76 -0.86 8.97
N LEU A 88 2.44 -0.87 7.83
CA LEU A 88 1.89 -0.35 6.56
C LEU A 88 0.64 -1.13 6.12
N LYS A 89 0.61 -2.46 6.31
CA LYS A 89 -0.58 -3.27 6.05
C LYS A 89 -1.76 -2.88 6.95
N ALA A 90 -1.50 -2.59 8.23
CA ALA A 90 -2.54 -2.12 9.17
C ALA A 90 -3.07 -0.74 8.78
N VAL A 91 -2.20 0.20 8.39
CA VAL A 91 -2.60 1.52 7.88
C VAL A 91 -3.43 1.37 6.60
N ARG A 92 -2.99 0.56 5.64
CA ARG A 92 -3.72 0.27 4.39
C ARG A 92 -5.11 -0.30 4.64
N GLY A 93 -5.21 -1.30 5.51
CA GLY A 93 -6.49 -1.93 5.86
C GLY A 93 -7.46 -0.93 6.49
N SER A 94 -6.99 -0.19 7.49
CA SER A 94 -7.79 0.78 8.22
C SER A 94 -8.21 1.99 7.37
N LEU A 95 -7.34 2.51 6.49
CA LEU A 95 -7.71 3.54 5.52
C LEU A 95 -8.77 3.04 4.54
N GLY A 96 -8.63 1.79 4.06
CA GLY A 96 -9.61 1.14 3.20
C GLY A 96 -11.00 1.17 3.85
N THR A 97 -11.12 0.62 5.07
CA THR A 97 -12.36 0.64 5.86
C THR A 97 -12.88 2.06 6.05
N SER A 98 -12.03 2.98 6.53
CA SER A 98 -12.41 4.37 6.80
C SER A 98 -12.92 5.09 5.55
N SER A 99 -12.39 4.81 4.35
CA SER A 99 -12.82 5.47 3.10
C SER A 99 -14.28 5.22 2.71
N HIS A 100 -14.94 4.21 3.30
CA HIS A 100 -16.36 3.95 3.12
C HIS A 100 -17.25 4.85 4.00
N HIS A 101 -16.68 5.46 5.04
CA HIS A 101 -17.39 6.23 6.05
C HIS A 101 -16.93 7.70 6.11
N LEU A 102 -15.65 7.94 5.87
CA LEU A 102 -15.03 9.27 5.77
C LEU A 102 -14.91 9.70 4.31
N THR A 103 -15.23 10.96 4.03
CA THR A 103 -15.03 11.52 2.68
C THR A 103 -13.55 11.83 2.46
N MET A 104 -12.84 10.88 1.85
CA MET A 104 -11.48 11.07 1.34
C MET A 104 -11.54 11.47 -0.14
N ASP A 105 -11.89 12.73 -0.39
CA ASP A 105 -11.98 13.31 -1.73
C ASP A 105 -10.61 13.74 -2.29
N VAL A 106 -10.61 14.35 -3.48
CA VAL A 106 -9.40 14.86 -4.14
C VAL A 106 -8.63 15.84 -3.25
N LYS A 107 -9.33 16.69 -2.49
CA LYS A 107 -8.71 17.68 -1.60
C LYS A 107 -8.02 16.97 -0.44
N TRP A 108 -8.70 16.02 0.21
CA TRP A 108 -8.14 15.24 1.30
C TRP A 108 -6.91 14.46 0.86
N LEU A 109 -7.02 13.73 -0.26
CA LEU A 109 -5.93 12.91 -0.81
C LEU A 109 -4.74 13.76 -1.26
N ARG A 110 -4.97 14.91 -1.90
CA ARG A 110 -3.90 15.85 -2.27
C ARG A 110 -3.18 16.38 -1.04
N ALA A 111 -3.90 16.74 0.01
CA ALA A 111 -3.30 17.19 1.26
C ALA A 111 -2.47 16.07 1.91
N TYR A 112 -2.99 14.85 1.97
CA TYR A 112 -2.29 13.68 2.50
C TYR A 112 -0.97 13.43 1.76
N LEU A 113 -0.98 13.49 0.44
CA LEU A 113 0.23 13.29 -0.36
C LEU A 113 1.24 14.41 -0.24
N ALA A 114 0.78 15.67 -0.11
CA ALA A 114 1.65 16.82 0.11
C ALA A 114 2.31 16.78 1.50
N GLU A 115 1.62 16.25 2.51
CA GLU A 115 2.20 16.00 3.83
C GLU A 115 3.18 14.82 3.79
N ALA A 116 2.84 13.74 3.09
CA ALA A 116 3.73 12.60 2.90
C ALA A 116 5.01 12.98 2.14
N ASP A 117 4.92 13.90 1.18
CA ASP A 117 6.06 14.45 0.45
C ASP A 117 6.98 15.26 1.38
N ARG A 118 6.41 16.18 2.17
CA ARG A 118 7.16 16.93 3.21
C ARG A 118 7.81 16.01 4.24
N ALA A 119 7.17 14.89 4.54
CA ALA A 119 7.65 13.86 5.45
C ALA A 119 8.68 12.90 4.81
N GLY A 120 8.94 13.00 3.50
CA GLY A 120 9.89 12.14 2.78
C GLY A 120 9.39 10.70 2.55
N VAL A 121 8.09 10.44 2.70
CA VAL A 121 7.48 9.09 2.63
C VAL A 121 6.43 8.95 1.53
N ARG A 122 6.45 9.85 0.54
CA ARG A 122 5.50 9.86 -0.59
C ARG A 122 5.35 8.51 -1.30
N PRO A 123 6.41 7.73 -1.61
CA PRO A 123 6.25 6.43 -2.24
C PRO A 123 5.42 5.44 -1.41
N ALA A 124 5.71 5.34 -0.11
CA ALA A 124 4.95 4.49 0.81
C ALA A 124 3.50 4.97 0.94
N ALA A 125 3.29 6.29 1.01
CA ALA A 125 1.96 6.88 1.10
C ALA A 125 1.10 6.61 -0.13
N VAL A 126 1.69 6.69 -1.34
CA VAL A 126 1.03 6.31 -2.61
C VAL A 126 0.67 4.83 -2.58
N GLN A 127 1.62 3.96 -2.24
CA GLN A 127 1.38 2.52 -2.16
C GLN A 127 0.21 2.17 -1.22
N VAL A 128 0.17 2.80 -0.04
CA VAL A 128 -0.90 2.62 0.93
C VAL A 128 -2.27 2.96 0.35
N VAL A 129 -2.41 4.08 -0.36
CA VAL A 129 -3.72 4.49 -0.90
C VAL A 129 -4.13 3.76 -2.18
N THR A 130 -3.17 3.28 -2.97
CA THR A 130 -3.45 2.55 -4.22
C THR A 130 -3.74 1.07 -3.99
N GLU A 131 -3.14 0.46 -2.96
CA GLU A 131 -3.37 -0.94 -2.60
C GLU A 131 -4.50 -1.14 -1.58
N ALA A 132 -4.96 -0.08 -0.92
CA ALA A 132 -6.10 -0.15 -0.02
C ALA A 132 -7.39 -0.49 -0.78
N ASN A 133 -8.28 -1.27 -0.16
CA ASN A 133 -9.63 -1.49 -0.66
C ASN A 133 -10.48 -0.24 -0.41
N MET A 134 -10.29 0.78 -1.25
CA MET A 134 -10.93 2.08 -1.13
C MET A 134 -12.38 2.04 -1.64
N SER A 135 -13.23 2.89 -1.07
CA SER A 135 -14.58 3.12 -1.58
C SER A 135 -14.57 3.57 -3.04
N ALA A 136 -15.69 3.37 -3.75
CA ALA A 136 -15.80 3.78 -5.16
C ALA A 136 -15.48 5.27 -5.35
N ARG A 137 -16.02 6.14 -4.48
CA ARG A 137 -15.79 7.58 -4.50
C ARG A 137 -14.31 7.93 -4.30
N THR A 138 -13.64 7.29 -3.35
CA THR A 138 -12.21 7.54 -3.08
C THR A 138 -11.34 7.03 -4.24
N ARG A 139 -11.69 5.91 -4.88
CA ARG A 139 -11.01 5.43 -6.09
C ARG A 139 -11.14 6.41 -7.25
N GLU A 140 -12.32 6.99 -7.48
CA GLU A 140 -12.48 8.05 -8.49
C GLU A 140 -11.62 9.28 -8.18
N ALA A 141 -11.48 9.65 -6.90
CA ALA A 141 -10.61 10.74 -6.49
C ALA A 141 -9.12 10.43 -6.75
N LEU A 142 -8.69 9.17 -6.55
CA LEU A 142 -7.33 8.72 -6.89
C LEU A 142 -7.06 8.78 -8.40
N VAL A 143 -8.03 8.39 -9.24
CA VAL A 143 -7.93 8.53 -10.70
C VAL A 143 -7.79 9.99 -11.12
N LYS A 144 -8.57 10.90 -10.52
CA LYS A 144 -8.46 12.36 -10.75
C LYS A 144 -7.11 12.94 -10.33
N LEU A 145 -6.37 12.24 -9.46
CA LEU A 145 -5.01 12.60 -9.07
C LEU A 145 -3.94 11.91 -9.91
N HIS A 146 -4.32 11.10 -10.91
CA HIS A 146 -3.43 10.29 -11.74
C HIS A 146 -2.56 9.32 -10.93
N LEU A 147 -3.12 8.77 -9.85
CA LEU A 147 -2.43 7.85 -8.94
C LEU A 147 -2.91 6.42 -9.09
N ASP A 148 -3.75 6.12 -10.07
CA ASP A 148 -4.17 4.74 -10.30
C ASP A 148 -2.98 3.92 -10.82
N ALA A 149 -2.74 2.78 -10.17
CA ALA A 149 -1.69 1.84 -10.54
C ALA A 149 -1.78 1.33 -11.99
N ARG A 150 -2.89 1.63 -12.70
CA ARG A 150 -3.11 1.26 -14.10
C ARG A 150 -2.49 2.25 -15.10
N MET A 151 -2.32 3.53 -14.75
CA MET A 151 -1.66 4.48 -15.65
C MET A 151 -0.13 4.36 -15.70
N HIS A 152 0.50 3.64 -14.77
CA HIS A 152 1.92 3.31 -14.86
C HIS A 152 2.22 2.07 -15.75
N ALA A 153 1.19 1.37 -16.24
CA ALA A 153 1.36 0.26 -17.18
C ALA A 153 1.17 0.66 -18.66
N GLU A 154 0.66 1.87 -18.94
CA GLU A 154 0.27 2.30 -20.29
C GLU A 154 0.85 3.69 -20.63
N GLY A 155 2.16 3.83 -20.42
CA GLY A 155 2.92 5.07 -20.62
C GLY A 155 4.14 4.93 -21.54
N ALA A 156 4.13 3.98 -22.48
CA ALA A 156 5.06 3.98 -23.62
C ALA A 156 4.28 3.65 -24.89
N PRO A 157 4.10 4.64 -25.79
CA PRO A 157 4.88 4.55 -27.02
C PRO A 157 5.39 5.93 -27.46
N GLY A 158 6.71 6.11 -27.39
CA GLY A 158 7.40 7.28 -27.91
C GLY A 158 8.74 6.90 -28.52
N GLY A 159 8.72 6.56 -29.80
CA GLY A 159 9.80 6.89 -30.73
C GLY A 159 11.02 5.96 -30.76
N ALA A 160 10.92 4.86 -31.49
CA ALA A 160 12.00 4.43 -32.37
C ALA A 160 11.40 3.71 -33.58
N SER A 161 11.25 4.45 -34.68
CA SER A 161 10.97 3.90 -36.00
C SER A 161 12.08 2.93 -36.40
N PRO A 162 11.74 1.74 -36.94
CA PRO A 162 12.59 1.07 -37.90
C PRO A 162 11.90 1.17 -39.26
N GLN A 163 12.41 2.03 -40.14
CA GLN A 163 12.16 1.89 -41.57
C GLN A 163 13.06 0.78 -42.16
N PRO A 164 12.68 0.21 -43.32
CA PRO A 164 12.82 -1.21 -43.62
C PRO A 164 14.03 -1.52 -44.51
N GLN A 165 14.60 -2.71 -44.33
CA GLN A 165 15.34 -3.39 -45.40
C GLN A 165 14.96 -4.88 -45.43
N SER A 166 14.13 -5.22 -46.42
CA SER A 166 14.11 -6.50 -47.13
C SER A 166 15.57 -6.93 -47.46
N THR A 167 16.00 -8.19 -47.49
CA THR A 167 15.44 -9.43 -48.05
C THR A 167 16.27 -10.63 -47.57
N ALA A 168 15.66 -11.82 -47.64
CA ALA A 168 16.25 -13.15 -47.81
C ALA A 168 16.37 -14.05 -46.57
N ASN A 169 15.37 -14.91 -46.42
CA ASN A 169 15.46 -16.27 -45.88
C ASN A 169 15.76 -17.23 -47.07
N PRO A 170 16.10 -18.55 -46.94
CA PRO A 170 16.03 -19.38 -45.73
C PRO A 170 17.09 -20.53 -45.58
N GLN A 171 17.02 -21.22 -44.43
CA GLN A 171 17.21 -22.67 -44.20
C GLN A 171 18.59 -23.35 -44.40
N SER A 172 19.12 -23.96 -43.33
CA SER A 172 19.50 -25.39 -43.26
C SER A 172 20.13 -25.78 -41.91
N THR A 173 19.44 -26.63 -41.15
CA THR A 173 20.01 -27.69 -40.27
C THR A 173 19.97 -29.01 -41.06
N PRO A 174 20.71 -30.12 -40.74
CA PRO A 174 21.04 -30.59 -39.37
C PRO A 174 22.34 -31.45 -39.14
N ASP A 175 22.72 -31.57 -37.85
CA ASP A 175 23.25 -32.75 -37.10
C ASP A 175 24.62 -33.43 -37.46
N PRO A 176 25.16 -34.41 -36.68
CA PRO A 176 25.81 -34.28 -35.36
C PRO A 176 27.12 -35.15 -35.22
N LYS A 177 27.64 -35.31 -33.99
CA LYS A 177 28.57 -36.35 -33.44
C LYS A 177 30.00 -35.89 -33.09
N SER A 178 30.33 -35.98 -31.80
CA SER A 178 31.26 -37.00 -31.25
C SER A 178 31.90 -36.53 -29.95
N THR A 179 31.50 -37.13 -28.83
CA THR A 179 32.37 -37.34 -27.65
C THR A 179 33.17 -38.64 -27.90
N PRO A 180 34.39 -38.81 -27.36
CA PRO A 180 34.52 -39.18 -25.95
C PRO A 180 35.76 -38.62 -25.21
N HIS A 181 35.66 -38.65 -23.87
CA HIS A 181 36.78 -38.55 -22.93
C HIS A 181 37.73 -39.75 -23.06
N PRO A 182 38.99 -39.59 -22.60
CA PRO A 182 39.41 -40.45 -21.49
C PRO A 182 40.21 -39.74 -20.37
N LYS A 183 40.13 -40.36 -19.20
CA LYS A 183 40.84 -40.10 -17.94
C LYS A 183 42.36 -40.32 -18.07
N SER A 184 43.16 -39.57 -17.31
CA SER A 184 44.40 -40.06 -16.70
C SER A 184 44.83 -39.21 -15.50
N THR A 185 45.37 -39.94 -14.52
CA THR A 185 45.62 -39.69 -13.08
C THR A 185 46.82 -38.77 -12.76
N PRO A 186 47.00 -38.37 -11.48
CA PRO A 186 48.07 -37.46 -11.06
C PRO A 186 49.42 -38.17 -10.90
N SER A 187 50.50 -37.46 -11.27
CA SER A 187 51.89 -37.84 -10.93
C SER A 187 52.33 -37.13 -9.65
N ASN A 188 52.92 -37.94 -8.79
CA ASN A 188 53.66 -37.62 -7.57
C ASN A 188 55.07 -37.07 -7.90
N VAL A 189 55.86 -36.72 -6.85
CA VAL A 189 57.28 -36.27 -6.79
C VAL A 189 57.37 -34.79 -6.35
N ALA A 190 58.02 -34.40 -5.25
CA ALA A 190 58.93 -35.06 -4.30
C ALA A 190 58.71 -34.51 -2.88
#